data_AF-A0A9W6QN60-F1
#
_entry.id   AF-A0A9W6QN60-F1
#
_cell.length_a   1.000
_cell.length_b   1.000
_cell.length_c   1.000
_cell.angle_alpha   90.00
_cell.angle_beta   90.00
_cell.angle_gamma   90.00
#
_symmetry.space_group_name_H-M   'P 1'
#
loop_
_entity.id
_entity.type
_entity.pdbx_description
1 polymer ?
#
loop_
_entity_poly.entity_id
_entity_poly.type
_entity_poly.pdbx_seq_one_letter_code
_entity_poly.pdbx_strand_id
1 'polypeptide(L)'
;MVNKRLRPTALLRLTRKVARQHKRSLVEEPGRGKGSHRLYLLLDEAGAEVGRIVVPDHARELSWTVLRSIEEALAGELGERWMEEK
;
A
#
# COMPACT_ATOMS: atom_id res chain seq x y z
N MET A 1 -9.21 -7.90 -11.21
CA MET A 1 -9.50 -7.38 -9.85
C MET A 1 -8.84 -8.29 -8.83
N VAL A 2 -8.30 -7.77 -7.71
CA VAL A 2 -7.65 -8.58 -6.66
C VAL A 2 -8.66 -9.54 -6.00
N ASN A 3 -8.69 -10.78 -6.47
CA ASN A 3 -9.43 -11.87 -5.85
C ASN A 3 -8.54 -12.65 -4.85
N LYS A 4 -7.75 -11.91 -4.06
CA LYS A 4 -6.78 -12.46 -3.11
C LYS A 4 -7.09 -11.95 -1.71
N ARG A 5 -6.99 -12.84 -0.72
CA ARG A 5 -6.98 -12.45 0.69
C ARG A 5 -5.53 -12.17 1.10
N LEU A 6 -5.16 -10.90 1.18
CA LEU A 6 -3.81 -10.49 1.56
C LEU A 6 -3.78 -10.14 3.05
N ARG A 7 -2.74 -10.64 3.75
CA ARG A 7 -2.38 -10.13 5.07
C ARG A 7 -1.68 -8.76 4.92
N PRO A 8 -1.75 -7.86 5.90
CA PRO A 8 -1.07 -6.57 5.86
C PRO A 8 0.41 -6.65 5.48
N THR A 9 1.14 -7.63 6.00
CA THR A 9 2.56 -7.84 5.67
C THR A 9 2.78 -8.21 4.20
N ALA A 10 1.90 -9.04 3.63
CA ALA A 10 1.95 -9.42 2.22
C ALA A 10 1.61 -8.23 1.31
N LEU A 11 0.60 -7.44 1.68
CA LEU A 11 0.25 -6.19 1.01
C LEU A 11 1.45 -5.24 0.99
N LEU A 12 2.05 -4.92 2.14
CA LEU A 12 3.19 -4.01 2.22
C LEU A 12 4.40 -4.51 1.42
N ARG A 13 4.65 -5.82 1.41
CA ARG A 13 5.71 -6.41 0.59
C ARG A 13 5.43 -6.23 -0.91
N LEU A 14 4.20 -6.46 -1.34
CA LEU A 14 3.77 -6.26 -2.73
C LEU A 14 3.89 -4.79 -3.12
N THR A 15 3.33 -3.88 -2.32
CA THR A 15 3.41 -2.43 -2.56
C THR A 15 4.85 -1.97 -2.67
N ARG A 16 5.76 -2.43 -1.79
CA ARG A 16 7.20 -2.09 -1.90
C ARG A 16 7.86 -2.67 -3.14
N LYS A 17 7.48 -3.86 -3.58
CA LYS A 17 7.99 -4.45 -4.84
C LYS A 17 7.60 -3.58 -6.03
N VAL A 18 6.31 -3.26 -6.14
CA VAL A 18 5.78 -2.46 -7.25
C VAL A 18 6.30 -1.02 -7.20
N ALA A 19 6.30 -0.39 -6.03
CA ALA A 19 6.85 0.96 -5.86
C ALA A 19 8.28 1.06 -6.40
N ARG A 20 9.15 0.08 -6.12
CA ARG A 20 10.53 0.06 -6.65
C ARG A 20 10.59 -0.04 -8.18
N GLN A 21 9.70 -0.82 -8.81
CA GLN A 21 9.62 -0.89 -10.27
C GLN A 21 9.24 0.48 -10.87
N HIS A 22 8.51 1.27 -10.10
CA HIS A 22 8.05 2.62 -10.42
C HIS A 22 8.97 3.74 -9.87
N LYS A 23 10.18 3.39 -9.41
CA LYS A 23 11.15 4.31 -8.78
C LYS A 23 10.60 5.12 -7.60
N ARG A 24 9.64 4.54 -6.88
CA ARG A 24 8.99 5.09 -5.69
C ARG A 24 9.41 4.30 -4.46
N SER A 25 9.26 4.90 -3.29
CA SER A 25 9.54 4.26 -2.01
C SER A 25 8.33 4.32 -1.08
N LEU A 26 8.06 3.23 -0.37
CA LEU A 26 6.97 3.18 0.62
C LEU A 26 7.57 3.19 2.02
N VAL A 27 7.31 4.25 2.78
CA VAL A 27 7.81 4.47 4.14
C VAL A 27 6.66 4.50 5.14
N GLU A 28 6.87 3.99 6.35
CA GLU A 28 5.93 4.19 7.45
C GLU A 28 6.12 5.59 8.02
N GLU A 29 5.03 6.32 8.30
CA GLU A 29 5.09 7.59 9.02
C GLU A 29 4.91 7.32 10.53
N PRO A 30 5.99 7.31 11.33
CA PRO A 30 5.90 6.95 12.75
C PRO A 30 5.07 7.99 13.51
N GLY A 31 4.19 7.51 14.39
CA GLY A 31 3.36 8.37 15.24
C GLY A 31 2.05 8.88 14.60
N ARG A 32 1.79 8.63 13.31
CA ARG A 32 0.54 9.00 12.63
C ARG A 32 -0.46 7.85 12.41
N GLY A 33 -0.37 6.80 13.23
CA GLY A 33 -1.35 5.71 13.26
C GLY A 33 -2.42 5.90 14.34
N LYS A 34 -3.69 5.64 14.03
CA LYS A 34 -4.77 5.60 15.05
C LYS A 34 -4.99 4.17 15.53
N GLY A 35 -4.52 3.86 16.73
CA GLY A 35 -4.72 2.56 17.37
C GLY A 35 -4.14 1.42 16.52
N SER A 36 -5.02 0.55 16.01
CA SER A 36 -4.66 -0.62 15.19
C SER A 36 -4.42 -0.30 13.70
N HIS A 37 -3.99 0.91 13.34
CA HIS A 37 -3.74 1.30 11.95
C HIS A 37 -2.41 2.04 11.83
N ARG A 38 -1.66 1.72 10.79
CA ARG A 38 -0.38 2.36 10.44
C ARG A 38 -0.54 3.16 9.15
N LEU A 39 0.07 4.34 9.10
CA LEU A 39 0.08 5.19 7.92
C LEU A 39 1.38 4.95 7.15
N TYR A 40 1.27 4.78 5.84
CA TYR A 40 2.39 4.64 4.94
C TYR A 40 2.30 5.70 3.84
N LEU A 41 3.43 6.33 3.57
CA LEU A 41 3.59 7.32 2.50
C LEU A 41 4.32 6.68 1.33
N LEU A 42 3.84 6.95 0.13
CA LEU A 42 4.53 6.67 -1.12
C LEU A 42 5.27 7.94 -1.53
N LEU A 43 6.60 7.84 -1.62
CA LEU A 43 7.47 8.94 -1.97
C LEU A 43 8.04 8.73 -3.38
N ASP A 44 8.23 9.83 -4.11
CA ASP A 44 8.98 9.85 -5.36
C ASP A 44 10.51 9.80 -5.14
N GLU A 45 11.28 9.91 -6.23
CA GLU A 45 12.75 9.92 -6.18
C GLU A 45 13.32 11.14 -5.42
N ALA A 46 12.58 12.25 -5.36
CA ALA A 46 12.96 13.46 -4.64
C ALA A 46 12.54 13.42 -3.15
N GLY A 47 11.82 12.39 -2.72
CA GLY A 47 11.29 12.24 -1.36
C GLY A 47 9.98 12.99 -1.13
N ALA A 48 9.31 13.48 -2.17
CA ALA A 48 8.00 14.12 -2.06
C ALA A 48 6.88 13.07 -1.94
N GLU A 49 5.88 13.35 -1.10
CA GLU A 49 4.69 12.51 -0.97
C GLU A 49 3.86 12.57 -2.26
N VAL A 50 3.71 11.42 -2.92
CA VAL A 50 2.87 11.24 -4.12
C VAL A 50 1.66 10.36 -3.85
N GLY A 51 1.60 9.73 -2.66
CA GLY A 51 0.44 8.95 -2.23
C GLY A 51 0.55 8.52 -0.80
N ARG A 52 -0.55 8.03 -0.24
CA ARG A 52 -0.58 7.49 1.12
C ARG A 52 -1.66 6.44 1.28
N ILE A 53 -1.39 5.49 2.17
CA ILE A 53 -2.32 4.40 2.50
C ILE A 53 -2.32 4.16 4.00
N VAL A 54 -3.48 3.75 4.51
CA VAL A 54 -3.63 3.33 5.90
C VAL A 54 -3.79 1.81 5.89
N VAL A 55 -2.93 1.13 6.64
CA VAL A 55 -2.91 -0.34 6.71
C VAL A 55 -3.22 -0.78 8.14
N PRO A 56 -4.22 -1.66 8.34
CA PRO A 56 -4.49 -2.26 9.64
C PRO A 56 -3.28 -3.02 10.21
N ASP A 57 -3.02 -2.82 11.49
CA ASP A 57 -1.94 -3.43 12.29
C ASP A 57 -2.44 -4.72 12.97
N HIS A 58 -2.88 -5.68 12.15
CA HIS A 58 -3.29 -7.00 12.62
C HIS A 58 -2.83 -8.12 11.70
N ALA A 59 -2.67 -9.34 12.22
CA ALA A 59 -2.23 -10.49 11.41
C ALA A 59 -3.33 -11.10 10.52
N ARG A 60 -4.59 -10.64 10.64
CA ARG A 60 -5.73 -11.17 9.88
C ARG A 60 -5.71 -10.71 8.42
N GLU A 61 -6.39 -11.46 7.58
CA GLU A 61 -6.62 -11.12 6.18
C GLU A 61 -7.40 -9.81 6.08
N LEU A 62 -7.01 -8.97 5.13
CA LEU A 62 -7.71 -7.73 4.82
C LEU A 62 -9.00 -8.03 4.06
N SER A 63 -10.04 -7.26 4.34
CA SER A 63 -11.28 -7.33 3.58
C SER A 63 -11.05 -6.85 2.15
N TRP A 64 -11.88 -7.34 1.23
CA TRP A 64 -11.85 -6.90 -0.17
C TRP A 64 -11.99 -5.38 -0.29
N THR A 65 -12.83 -4.74 0.52
CA THR A 65 -13.02 -3.28 0.52
C THR A 65 -11.74 -2.53 0.87
N VAL A 66 -10.97 -3.02 1.86
CA VAL A 66 -9.69 -2.41 2.24
C VAL A 66 -8.67 -2.56 1.12
N LEU A 67 -8.57 -3.76 0.53
CA LEU A 67 -7.63 -4.00 -0.57
C LEU A 67 -7.96 -3.14 -1.78
N ARG A 68 -9.24 -3.04 -2.15
CA ARG A 68 -9.71 -2.20 -3.25
C ARG A 68 -9.42 -0.71 -3.01
N SER A 69 -9.72 -0.21 -1.80
CA SER A 69 -9.46 1.19 -1.45
C SER A 69 -7.97 1.53 -1.55
N ILE A 70 -7.09 0.61 -1.14
CA ILE A 70 -5.64 0.78 -1.24
C ILE A 70 -5.15 0.68 -2.69
N GLU A 71 -5.75 -0.21 -3.49
CA GLU A 71 -5.43 -0.33 -4.92
C GLU A 71 -5.75 0.96 -5.67
N GLU A 72 -6.97 1.47 -5.51
CA GLU A 72 -7.44 2.72 -6.11
C GLU A 72 -6.61 3.93 -5.65
N ALA A 73 -6.25 4.00 -4.37
CA ALA A 73 -5.46 5.11 -3.82
C ALA A 73 -4.06 5.24 -4.44
N LEU A 74 -3.47 4.14 -4.92
CA LEU A 74 -2.13 4.12 -5.50
C LEU A 74 -2.11 3.91 -7.01
N ALA A 75 -3.27 3.73 -7.65
CA ALA A 75 -3.37 3.42 -9.09
C ALA A 75 -2.75 4.51 -9.98
N GLY A 76 -2.89 5.79 -9.60
CA GLY A 76 -2.27 6.90 -10.34
C GLY A 76 -0.74 6.85 -10.37
N GLU A 77 -0.12 6.24 -9.36
CA GLU A 77 1.33 6.19 -9.19
C GLU A 77 1.93 4.84 -9.61
N LEU A 78 1.23 3.74 -9.31
CA LEU A 78 1.68 2.37 -9.51
C LEU A 78 1.04 1.69 -10.73
N GLY A 79 0.11 2.38 -11.42
CA GLY A 79 -0.64 1.84 -12.53
C GLY A 79 -1.94 1.14 -12.11
N GLU A 80 -2.86 1.01 -13.05
CA GLU A 80 -4.11 0.28 -12.85
C GLU A 80 -3.84 -1.19 -12.52
N ARG A 81 -4.62 -1.74 -11.58
CA ARG A 81 -4.55 -3.17 -11.20
C ARG A 81 -3.16 -3.66 -10.75
N TRP A 82 -2.34 -2.77 -10.18
CA TRP A 82 -0.98 -3.08 -9.76
C TRP A 82 -0.87 -4.22 -8.73
N MET A 83 -1.94 -4.54 -8.01
CA MET A 83 -1.97 -5.68 -7.09
C MET A 83 -2.22 -7.04 -7.79
N GLU A 84 -2.55 -7.03 -9.07
CA GLU A 84 -2.80 -8.24 -9.88
C GLU A 84 -1.54 -8.81 -10.52
N GLU A 85 -0.46 -8.03 -10.63
CA GLU A 85 0.81 -8.50 -11.19
C GLU A 85 1.34 -9.73 -10.41
N LYS A 86 1.65 -10.79 -11.17
CA LYS A 86 2.09 -12.11 -10.69
C LYS A 86 3.58 -12.13 -10.37
#